data_AF-A0A843TXK7-F1
#
_entry.id   AF-A0A843TXK7-F1
#
_cell.length_a   1.000
_cell.length_b   1.000
_cell.length_c   1.000
_cell.angle_alpha   90.00
_cell.angle_beta   90.00
_cell.angle_gamma   90.00
#
_symmetry.space_group_name_H-M   'P 1'
#
loop_
_entity.id
_entity.type
_entity.pdbx_description
1 polymer ?
#
loop_
_entity_poly.entity_id
_entity_poly.type
_entity_poly.pdbx_seq_one_letter_code
_entity_poly.pdbx_strand_id
1 'polypeptide(L)'
;MLPQLFVYAVNFPIAKFLQVQSRLVVMAGVAAGALLVHGVLSWALVIKLGWGLSAAVVVLNGLWWVIVLAQLGYILSGACGRAWTGFTWGAFHHLWGFVRLSLASALILW
;
A
#
# COMPACT_ATOMS: atom_id res chain seq x y z
N MET A 1 6.63 -4.66 -12.42
CA MET A 1 5.21 -4.96 -12.73
C MET A 1 4.73 -6.21 -11.99
N LEU A 2 5.30 -7.40 -12.21
CA LEU A 2 4.96 -8.61 -11.42
C LEU A 2 5.05 -8.42 -9.89
N PRO A 3 6.15 -7.85 -9.34
CA PRO A 3 6.24 -7.58 -7.90
C PRO A 3 5.19 -6.59 -7.38
N GLN A 4 4.75 -5.67 -8.23
CA GLN A 4 3.79 -4.61 -7.88
C GLN A 4 2.38 -5.17 -7.65
N LEU A 5 2.00 -6.27 -8.31
CA LEU A 5 0.72 -6.94 -8.09
C LEU A 5 0.62 -7.49 -6.66
N PHE A 6 1.71 -8.08 -6.14
CA PHE A 6 1.77 -8.54 -4.75
C PHE A 6 1.67 -7.38 -3.77
N VAL A 7 2.32 -6.25 -4.08
CA VAL A 7 2.17 -5.03 -3.28
C VAL A 7 0.72 -4.57 -3.24
N TYR A 8 0.01 -4.57 -4.37
CA TYR A 8 -1.40 -4.18 -4.39
C TYR A 8 -2.30 -5.10 -3.58
N ALA A 9 -2.04 -6.42 -3.61
CA ALA A 9 -2.78 -7.38 -2.80
C ALA A 9 -2.70 -7.07 -1.29
N VAL A 10 -1.59 -6.49 -0.83
CA VAL A 10 -1.40 -6.07 0.56
C VAL A 10 -1.89 -4.64 0.81
N ASN A 11 -1.67 -3.74 -0.16
CA ASN A 11 -2.01 -2.33 -0.04
C ASN A 11 -3.52 -2.10 0.06
N PHE A 12 -4.35 -2.83 -0.70
CA PHE A 12 -5.80 -2.64 -0.69
C PHE A 12 -6.45 -2.92 0.67
N PRO A 13 -6.17 -4.06 1.34
CA PRO A 13 -6.63 -4.30 2.71
C PRO A 13 -6.13 -3.24 3.71
N ILE A 14 -4.85 -2.88 3.66
CA ILE A 14 -4.27 -1.87 4.56
C ILE A 14 -4.96 -0.51 4.38
N ALA A 15 -5.15 -0.08 3.14
CA ALA A 15 -5.82 1.17 2.83
C ALA A 15 -7.26 1.17 3.34
N LYS A 16 -8.02 0.09 3.12
CA LYS A 16 -9.40 -0.03 3.63
C LYS A 16 -9.45 -0.05 5.15
N PHE A 17 -8.52 -0.74 5.81
CA PHE A 17 -8.41 -0.79 7.27
C PHE A 17 -8.21 0.60 7.87
N LEU A 18 -7.27 1.39 7.33
CA LEU A 18 -7.00 2.75 7.79
C LEU A 18 -8.13 3.73 7.43
N GLN A 19 -8.75 3.58 6.26
CA GLN A 19 -9.88 4.41 5.82
C GLN A 19 -11.09 4.30 6.76
N VAL A 20 -11.49 3.08 7.14
CA VAL A 20 -12.63 2.85 8.03
C VAL A 20 -12.38 3.39 9.45
N GLN A 21 -11.11 3.54 9.85
CA GLN A 21 -10.73 4.16 11.12
C GLN A 21 -10.49 5.67 11.02
N SER A 22 -10.85 6.32 9.90
CA SER A 22 -10.62 7.74 9.65
C SER A 22 -9.15 8.17 9.75
N ARG A 23 -8.18 7.25 9.55
CA ARG A 23 -6.73 7.52 9.57
C ARG A 23 -6.21 8.05 8.23
N LEU A 24 -7.00 8.88 7.55
CA LEU A 24 -6.71 9.41 6.21
C LEU A 24 -5.47 10.31 6.19
N VAL A 25 -5.25 11.10 7.25
CA VAL A 25 -4.08 11.99 7.35
C VAL A 25 -2.76 11.20 7.35
N VAL A 26 -2.74 10.03 7.99
CA VAL A 26 -1.58 9.14 7.99
C VAL A 26 -1.30 8.61 6.59
N MET A 27 -2.35 8.16 5.89
CA MET A 27 -2.23 7.68 4.51
C MET A 27 -1.74 8.78 3.58
N ALA A 28 -2.31 9.98 3.71
CA ALA A 28 -1.92 11.15 2.92
C ALA A 28 -0.47 11.57 3.20
N GLY A 29 -0.05 11.56 4.47
CA GLY A 29 1.33 11.86 4.86
C GLY A 29 2.34 10.87 4.27
N VAL A 30 2.05 9.56 4.33
CA VAL A 30 2.89 8.52 3.71
C VAL A 30 2.94 8.70 2.19
N ALA A 31 1.80 8.96 1.54
CA ALA A 31 1.74 9.16 0.09
C ALA A 31 2.52 10.41 -0.34
N ALA A 32 2.39 11.52 0.40
CA ALA A 32 3.13 12.75 0.14
C ALA A 32 4.64 12.55 0.29
N GLY A 33 5.07 11.89 1.38
CA GLY A 33 6.48 11.55 1.58
C GLY A 33 7.03 10.65 0.47
N ALA A 34 6.29 9.61 0.09
CA ALA A 34 6.66 8.73 -1.01
C ALA A 34 6.76 9.50 -2.34
N LEU A 35 5.85 10.42 -2.63
CA LEU A 35 5.88 11.24 -3.84
C LEU A 35 7.14 12.13 -3.90
N LEU A 36 7.49 12.76 -2.77
CA LEU A 36 8.71 13.57 -2.68
C LEU A 36 9.96 12.72 -2.94
N VAL A 37 10.08 11.57 -2.28
CA VAL A 37 11.19 10.64 -2.50
C VAL A 37 11.20 10.14 -3.95
N HIS A 38 10.03 9.88 -4.55
CA HIS A 38 9.92 9.46 -5.94
C HIS A 38 10.49 10.50 -6.90
N GLY A 39 10.11 11.77 -6.71
CA GLY A 39 10.57 12.88 -7.53
C GLY A 39 12.09 13.06 -7.44
N VAL A 40 12.64 13.05 -6.23
CA VAL A 40 14.09 13.19 -5.99
C VAL A 40 14.86 12.03 -6.62
N LEU A 41 14.46 10.79 -6.37
CA LEU A 41 15.14 9.61 -6.92
C LEU A 41 15.03 9.54 -8.44
N SER A 42 13.86 9.87 -9.00
CA SER A 42 13.66 9.89 -10.44
C SER A 42 14.55 10.95 -11.10
N TRP A 43 14.59 12.16 -10.55
CA TRP A 43 15.48 13.20 -11.05
C TRP A 43 16.96 12.79 -10.96
N ALA A 44 17.39 12.24 -9.81
CA ALA A 44 18.78 11.85 -9.61
C ALA A 44 19.18 10.67 -10.52
N LEU A 45 18.43 9.57 -10.50
CA LEU A 45 18.82 8.32 -11.15
C LEU A 45 18.52 8.34 -12.65
N VAL A 46 17.36 8.87 -13.05
CA VAL A 46 16.95 8.86 -14.47
C VAL A 46 17.61 9.99 -15.24
N ILE A 47 17.58 11.22 -14.71
CA ILE A 47 18.06 12.41 -15.43
C ILE A 47 19.54 12.66 -15.16
N LYS A 48 19.95 12.79 -13.89
CA LYS A 48 21.33 13.18 -13.56
C LYS A 48 22.36 12.08 -13.79
N LEU A 49 22.04 10.85 -13.43
CA LEU A 49 22.92 9.69 -13.58
C LEU A 49 22.73 8.97 -14.93
N GLY A 50 21.69 9.32 -15.69
CA GLY A 50 21.45 8.79 -17.03
C GLY A 50 21.07 7.31 -17.07
N TRP A 51 20.62 6.72 -15.95
CA TRP A 51 20.25 5.30 -15.91
C TRP A 51 18.94 5.00 -16.66
N GLY A 52 18.20 6.04 -17.07
CA GLY A 52 17.08 5.93 -17.98
C GLY A 52 15.93 5.08 -17.44
N LEU A 53 15.32 4.26 -18.30
CA LEU A 53 14.08 3.53 -18.00
C LEU A 53 14.25 2.48 -16.90
N SER A 54 15.41 1.83 -16.80
CA SER A 54 15.66 0.81 -15.78
C SER A 54 15.56 1.40 -14.37
N ALA A 55 16.14 2.57 -14.15
CA ALA A 55 16.01 3.30 -12.89
C ALA A 55 14.57 3.71 -12.61
N ALA A 56 13.83 4.20 -13.61
CA ALA A 56 12.42 4.58 -13.44
C ALA A 56 11.57 3.39 -12.96
N VAL A 57 11.78 2.20 -13.54
CA VAL A 57 11.07 0.97 -13.14
C VAL A 57 11.44 0.55 -11.72
N VAL A 58 12.72 0.62 -11.35
CA VAL A 58 13.20 0.27 -10.00
C VAL A 58 12.62 1.23 -8.95
N VAL A 59 12.70 2.54 -9.18
CA VAL A 59 12.16 3.55 -8.28
C VAL A 59 10.64 3.40 -8.13
N LEU A 60 9.93 3.16 -9.22
CA LEU A 60 8.48 2.93 -9.19
C LEU A 60 8.10 1.69 -8.37
N ASN A 61 8.72 0.53 -8.63
CA ASN A 61 8.38 -0.71 -7.92
C ASN A 61 8.83 -0.65 -6.45
N GLY A 62 9.98 -0.03 -6.17
CA GLY A 62 10.53 0.08 -4.81
C GLY A 62 9.65 0.95 -3.91
N LEU A 63 9.15 2.09 -4.39
CA LEU A 63 8.37 2.99 -3.54
C LEU A 63 6.98 2.46 -3.18
N TRP A 64 6.39 1.61 -4.02
CA TRP A 64 5.17 0.90 -3.65
C TRP A 64 5.36 0.05 -2.39
N TRP A 65 6.51 -0.63 -2.26
CA TRP A 65 6.85 -1.37 -1.04
C TRP A 65 7.06 -0.45 0.16
N VAL A 66 7.73 0.70 -0.04
CA VAL A 66 7.94 1.68 1.04
C VAL A 66 6.60 2.17 1.60
N ILE A 67 5.62 2.47 0.75
CA ILE A 67 4.27 2.88 1.17
C ILE A 67 3.61 1.79 2.02
N VAL A 68 3.60 0.54 1.54
CA VAL A 68 2.98 -0.58 2.26
C VAL A 68 3.65 -0.82 3.61
N LEU A 69 4.99 -0.83 3.66
CA LEU A 69 5.74 -1.05 4.89
C LEU A 69 5.52 0.08 5.89
N ALA A 70 5.44 1.34 5.44
CA ALA A 70 5.18 2.48 6.31
C ALA A 70 3.76 2.40 6.93
N GLN A 71 2.74 2.11 6.12
CA GLN A 71 1.38 1.97 6.60
C GLN A 71 1.21 0.75 7.51
N LEU A 72 1.83 -0.38 7.16
CA LEU A 72 1.83 -1.58 8.01
C LEU A 72 2.54 -1.32 9.35
N GLY A 73 3.70 -0.67 9.32
CA GLY A 73 4.42 -0.26 10.52
C GLY A 73 3.57 0.63 11.44
N TYR A 74 2.82 1.57 10.87
CA TYR A 74 1.87 2.38 11.63
C TYR A 74 0.79 1.52 12.32
N ILE A 75 0.19 0.56 11.61
CA ILE A 75 -0.80 -0.36 12.19
C ILE A 75 -0.20 -1.18 13.34
N LEU A 76 0.99 -1.75 13.11
CA LEU A 76 1.68 -2.61 14.07
C LEU A 76 2.22 -1.85 15.28
N SER A 77 2.42 -0.53 15.19
CA SER A 77 2.89 0.31 16.30
C SER A 77 1.90 0.46 17.47
N GLY A 78 0.67 -0.06 17.33
CA GLY A 78 -0.40 0.09 18.32
C GLY A 78 -1.23 1.37 18.18
N ALA A 79 -0.93 2.21 17.18
CA ALA A 79 -1.68 3.45 16.91
C ALA A 79 -3.16 3.23 16.52
N CYS A 80 -3.52 2.00 16.15
CA CYS A 80 -4.89 1.58 15.84
C CYS A 80 -5.70 1.11 17.07
N GLY A 81 -5.11 1.08 18.27
CA GLY A 81 -5.81 0.74 19.51
C GLY A 81 -6.57 -0.59 19.40
N ARG A 82 -7.86 -0.61 19.77
CA ARG A 82 -8.71 -1.82 19.74
C ARG A 82 -9.02 -2.33 18.32
N ALA A 83 -8.77 -1.54 17.28
CA ALA A 83 -9.03 -1.98 15.90
C ALA A 83 -7.98 -2.99 15.41
N TRP A 84 -6.80 -3.03 16.05
CA TRP A 84 -5.77 -4.02 15.77
C TRP A 84 -5.45 -4.82 17.04
N THR A 85 -5.86 -6.07 17.08
CA THR A 85 -5.60 -7.01 18.19
C THR A 85 -4.57 -8.09 17.83
N GLY A 86 -3.92 -7.94 16.67
CA GLY A 86 -2.97 -8.92 16.14
C GLY A 86 -3.62 -9.98 15.24
N PHE A 87 -2.76 -10.83 14.67
CA PHE A 87 -3.21 -11.93 13.82
C PHE A 87 -3.76 -13.09 14.66
N THR A 88 -4.90 -13.62 14.22
CA THR A 88 -5.51 -14.82 14.78
C THR A 88 -6.09 -15.69 13.66
N TRP A 89 -6.30 -16.98 13.91
CA TRP A 89 -6.93 -17.89 12.96
C TRP A 89 -8.35 -17.45 12.55
N GLY A 90 -9.05 -16.73 13.43
CA GLY A 90 -10.38 -16.18 13.14
C GLY A 90 -10.39 -15.20 11.96
N ALA A 91 -9.25 -14.57 11.63
CA ALA A 91 -9.14 -13.68 10.47
C ALA A 91 -9.43 -14.38 9.13
N PHE A 92 -9.29 -15.72 9.08
CA PHE A 92 -9.47 -16.51 7.85
C PHE A 92 -10.87 -17.14 7.72
N HIS A 93 -11.73 -17.08 8.75
CA HIS A 93 -13.05 -17.73 8.71
C HIS A 93 -14.02 -17.14 7.66
N HIS A 94 -13.86 -15.87 7.28
CA HIS A 94 -14.82 -15.17 6.42
C HIS A 94 -14.27 -14.82 5.02
N LEU A 95 -13.18 -15.47 4.59
CA LEU A 95 -12.55 -15.18 3.29
C LEU A 95 -13.47 -15.41 2.10
N TRP A 96 -14.32 -16.45 2.13
CA TRP A 96 -15.24 -16.72 1.02
C TRP A 96 -16.28 -15.62 0.84
N GLY A 97 -16.83 -15.12 1.95
CA GLY A 97 -17.73 -13.97 1.93
C GLY A 97 -17.05 -12.72 1.39
N PHE A 98 -15.80 -12.49 1.81
CA PHE A 98 -14.97 -11.39 1.30
C PHE A 98 -14.72 -11.51 -0.21
N VAL A 99 -14.39 -12.70 -0.73
CA VAL A 99 -14.17 -12.92 -2.17
C VAL A 99 -15.45 -12.64 -2.96
N ARG A 100 -16.60 -13.16 -2.51
CA ARG A 100 -17.89 -12.94 -3.19
C ARG A 100 -18.26 -11.46 -3.25
N LEU A 101 -18.08 -10.74 -2.15
CA LEU A 101 -18.33 -9.30 -2.07
C LEU A 101 -17.34 -8.50 -2.93
N SER A 102 -16.08 -8.89 -2.94
CA SER A 102 -15.04 -8.22 -3.74
C SER A 102 -15.30 -8.40 -5.24
N LEU A 103 -15.69 -9.60 -5.68
CA LEU A 103 -16.08 -9.85 -7.07
C LEU A 103 -17.33 -9.05 -7.46
N ALA A 104 -18.36 -9.03 -6.61
CA ALA A 104 -19.56 -8.23 -6.87
C ALA A 104 -19.22 -6.73 -6.98
N SER A 105 -18.40 -6.20 -6.06
CA SER A 105 -17.95 -4.80 -6.11
C SER A 105 -17.13 -4.49 -7.36
N ALA A 106 -16.28 -5.42 -7.81
CA ALA A 106 -15.46 -5.24 -9.00
C ALA A 106 -16.32 -5.20 -10.27
N LEU A 107 -17.39 -6.01 -10.34
CA LEU A 107 -18.30 -6.05 -11.48
C LEU A 107 -19.29 -4.88 -11.53
N ILE A 108 -19.71 -4.35 -10.39
CA ILE A 108 -20.66 -3.22 -10.31
C ILE A 108 -20.00 -1.88 -10.71
N LEU A 109 -18.69 -1.77 -10.57
CA LEU A 109 -17.92 -0.56 -10.91
C LEU A 109 -17.49 -0.50 -12.40
N TRP A 110 -18.01 -1.40 -13.24
CA TRP A 110 -17.88 -1.40 -14.70
C TRP A 110 -19.26 -1.31 -15.35
#